data_AF-A0A5M9MLH0-F1
#
_entry.id   AF-A0A5M9MLH0-F1
#
_cell.length_a   1.000
_cell.length_b   1.000
_cell.length_c   1.000
_cell.angle_alpha   90.00
_cell.angle_beta   90.00
_cell.angle_gamma   90.00
#
_symmetry.space_group_name_H-M   'P 1'
#
loop_
_entity.id
_entity.type
_entity.pdbx_description
1 polymer ?
#
loop_
_entity_poly.entity_id
_entity_poly.type
_entity_poly.pdbx_seq_one_letter_code
_entity_poly.pdbx_strand_id
1 'polypeptide(L)'
;MFHSFVKVPSSFFFQDVPAPLFMAAQTAVAAILICLTPRSSFLRPACLPILIGLMYLSWQMALAFTGQGVLYSFWWVGPYANIYHCMNNLCLHPLDDSDIRHEMSLQSVRDKRKQRSADHPGLFKRVLFTISMLFSFRGIGTTHQVSYIPPFPGRVVPSRARFLLRQCSLIALQYLIMDLLASSPPPPDVVNSWAYGKEWLWIRALNPHPVTLDDLRNRLIGCTMNWYIVGRVMNDIWYRVFSVIFVGLGISEPKQWPPLYGHYCDTSTLRGYFG
;
A
#
# COMPACT_ATOMS: atom_id res chain seq x y z
N MET A 1 10.17 -43.54 -18.58
CA MET A 1 10.31 -43.52 -17.11
C MET A 1 10.32 -42.05 -16.65
N PHE A 2 9.20 -41.36 -16.86
CA PHE A 2 8.97 -39.96 -16.51
C PHE A 2 8.07 -39.94 -15.29
N HIS A 3 8.59 -39.62 -14.11
CA HIS A 3 7.82 -39.20 -12.93
C HIS A 3 8.79 -38.53 -11.93
N SER A 4 9.24 -37.32 -12.26
CA SER A 4 9.75 -36.40 -11.24
C SER A 4 8.60 -35.47 -10.87
N PHE A 5 7.94 -35.83 -9.76
CA PHE A 5 6.96 -35.00 -9.09
C PHE A 5 7.54 -33.60 -8.85
N VAL A 6 6.83 -32.58 -9.35
CA VAL A 6 6.97 -31.21 -8.86
C VAL A 6 6.63 -31.26 -7.37
N LYS A 7 7.66 -31.28 -6.51
CA LYS A 7 7.48 -31.04 -5.08
C LYS A 7 7.04 -29.59 -4.93
N VAL A 8 5.74 -29.37 -4.78
CA VAL A 8 5.20 -28.09 -4.32
C VAL A 8 5.80 -27.82 -2.94
N PRO A 9 6.57 -26.74 -2.72
CA PRO A 9 7.14 -26.43 -1.42
C PRO A 9 5.99 -26.20 -0.42
N SER A 10 6.00 -26.94 0.69
CA SER A 10 5.04 -26.76 1.79
C SER A 10 5.16 -25.40 2.50
N SER A 11 6.13 -24.56 2.11
CA SER A 11 6.36 -23.20 2.59
C SER A 11 5.40 -22.16 1.99
N PHE A 12 4.70 -22.46 0.90
CA PHE A 12 3.95 -21.46 0.11
C PHE A 12 2.73 -20.81 0.81
N PHE A 13 2.32 -21.29 1.99
CA PHE A 13 1.10 -20.78 2.65
C PHE A 13 1.27 -20.42 4.12
N PHE A 14 2.09 -21.12 4.91
CA PHE A 14 2.12 -20.89 6.37
C PHE A 14 3.15 -19.88 6.84
N GLN A 15 4.29 -19.76 6.14
CA GLN A 15 5.36 -18.82 6.53
C GLN A 15 5.09 -17.38 6.07
N ASP A 16 4.18 -17.21 5.11
CA ASP A 16 3.89 -15.93 4.47
C ASP A 16 2.74 -15.14 5.14
N VAL A 17 1.90 -15.81 5.94
CA VAL A 17 0.76 -15.19 6.64
C VAL A 17 1.17 -14.21 7.76
N PRO A 18 2.25 -14.44 8.54
CA PRO A 18 2.56 -13.60 9.70
C PRO A 18 2.80 -12.11 9.39
N ALA A 19 3.47 -11.77 8.28
CA ALA A 19 3.70 -10.35 7.92
C ALA A 19 2.38 -9.57 7.69
N PRO A 20 1.44 -10.05 6.85
CA PRO A 20 0.10 -9.47 6.74
C PRO A 20 -0.63 -9.35 8.09
N LEU A 21 -0.51 -10.36 8.96
CA LEU A 21 -1.15 -10.35 10.28
C LEU A 21 -0.59 -9.26 11.19
N PHE A 22 0.73 -9.04 11.19
CA PHE A 22 1.33 -7.97 11.97
C PHE A 22 0.89 -6.59 11.48
N MET A 23 0.83 -6.38 10.16
CA MET A 23 0.29 -5.13 9.60
C MET A 23 -1.18 -4.93 9.96
N ALA A 24 -1.99 -5.99 9.88
CA ALA A 24 -3.39 -5.95 10.30
C ALA A 24 -3.53 -5.65 11.80
N ALA A 25 -2.65 -6.22 12.64
CA ALA A 25 -2.61 -5.95 14.06
C ALA A 25 -2.24 -4.48 14.37
N GLN A 26 -1.30 -3.88 13.63
CA GLN A 26 -1.00 -2.44 13.76
C GLN A 26 -2.26 -1.59 13.52
N THR A 27 -2.96 -1.86 12.43
CA THR A 27 -4.18 -1.13 12.06
C THR A 27 -5.31 -1.37 13.08
N ALA A 28 -5.46 -2.60 13.57
CA ALA A 28 -6.45 -2.94 14.59
C ALA A 28 -6.17 -2.22 15.92
N VAL A 29 -4.92 -2.20 16.38
CA VAL A 29 -4.53 -1.46 17.60
C VAL A 29 -4.82 0.03 17.45
N ALA A 30 -4.45 0.64 16.32
CA ALA A 30 -4.75 2.04 16.05
C ALA A 30 -6.27 2.31 16.02
N ALA A 31 -7.05 1.47 15.34
CA ALA A 31 -8.50 1.60 15.26
C ALA A 31 -9.19 1.48 16.64
N ILE A 32 -8.73 0.54 17.48
CA ILE A 32 -9.24 0.37 18.84
C ILE A 32 -8.95 1.62 19.68
N LEU A 33 -7.73 2.15 19.61
CA LEU A 33 -7.36 3.36 20.34
C LEU A 33 -8.16 4.58 19.88
N ILE A 34 -8.37 4.76 18.58
CA ILE A 34 -9.22 5.84 18.04
C ILE A 34 -10.64 5.75 18.60
N CYS A 35 -11.21 4.53 18.65
CA CYS A 35 -12.57 4.31 19.15
C CYS A 35 -12.71 4.42 20.68
N LEU A 36 -11.67 4.13 21.45
CA LEU A 36 -11.76 4.03 22.92
C LEU A 36 -11.17 5.21 23.67
N THR A 37 -10.33 6.03 23.03
CA THR A 37 -9.60 7.10 23.72
C THR A 37 -9.93 8.48 23.14
N PRO A 38 -9.99 9.54 23.96
CA PRO A 38 -10.10 10.92 23.46
C PRO A 38 -8.80 11.36 22.76
N ARG A 39 -8.89 12.42 21.94
CA ARG A 39 -7.76 12.96 21.16
C ARG A 39 -6.53 13.30 22.00
N SER A 40 -6.72 13.74 23.24
CA SER A 40 -5.66 14.14 24.18
C SER A 40 -5.07 12.99 25.01
N SER A 41 -5.49 11.74 24.76
CA SER A 41 -5.03 10.61 25.57
C SER A 41 -3.54 10.32 25.39
N PHE A 42 -2.81 10.24 26.51
CA PHE A 42 -1.41 9.81 26.53
C PHE A 42 -1.19 8.37 26.03
N LEU A 43 -2.23 7.54 26.03
CA LEU A 43 -2.15 6.16 25.51
C LEU A 43 -1.83 6.12 24.01
N ARG A 44 -2.13 7.19 23.26
CA ARG A 44 -1.89 7.28 21.82
C ARG A 44 -0.39 7.37 21.49
N PRO A 45 0.38 8.35 22.01
CA PRO A 45 1.83 8.35 21.82
C PRO A 45 2.52 7.17 22.53
N ALA A 46 2.00 6.72 23.68
CA ALA A 46 2.57 5.58 24.40
C ALA A 46 2.46 4.24 23.64
N CYS A 47 1.55 4.12 22.67
CA CYS A 47 1.42 2.91 21.85
C CYS A 47 2.39 2.88 20.66
N LEU A 48 3.05 3.99 20.31
CA LEU A 48 3.94 4.05 19.15
C LEU A 48 5.08 3.02 19.20
N PRO A 49 5.75 2.76 20.34
CA PRO A 49 6.74 1.68 20.44
C PRO A 49 6.16 0.30 20.10
N ILE A 50 4.89 0.03 20.45
CA ILE A 50 4.21 -1.22 20.11
C ILE A 50 3.97 -1.30 18.61
N LEU A 51 3.51 -0.22 17.98
CA LEU A 51 3.33 -0.16 16.53
C LEU A 51 4.65 -0.33 15.77
N ILE A 52 5.74 0.26 16.28
CA ILE A 52 7.11 0.08 15.76
C ILE A 52 7.56 -1.37 15.91
N GLY A 53 7.29 -2.00 17.07
CA GLY A 53 7.58 -3.41 17.30
C GLY A 53 6.86 -4.32 16.30
N LEU A 54 5.57 -4.09 16.04
CA LEU A 54 4.81 -4.82 15.03
C LEU A 54 5.34 -4.59 13.61
N MET A 55 5.78 -3.37 13.29
CA MET A 55 6.44 -3.05 12.00
C MET A 55 7.70 -3.89 11.85
N TYR A 56 8.55 -3.90 12.89
CA TYR A 56 9.81 -4.63 12.91
C TYR A 56 9.58 -6.14 12.77
N LEU A 57 8.60 -6.70 13.47
CA LEU A 57 8.23 -8.12 13.32
C LEU A 57 7.76 -8.42 11.89
N SER A 58 6.96 -7.55 11.29
CA SER A 58 6.56 -7.71 9.89
C SER A 58 7.76 -7.69 8.94
N TRP A 59 8.77 -6.83 9.18
CA TRP A 59 10.00 -6.81 8.39
C TRP A 59 10.80 -8.11 8.50
N GLN A 60 10.97 -8.64 9.71
CA GLN A 60 11.67 -9.89 9.91
C GLN A 60 10.99 -11.05 9.16
N MET A 61 9.65 -11.07 9.17
CA MET A 61 8.88 -12.08 8.44
C MET A 61 8.83 -11.84 6.94
N ALA A 62 9.04 -10.59 6.47
CA ALA A 62 9.06 -10.31 5.04
C ALA A 62 10.18 -11.07 4.32
N LEU A 63 11.27 -11.42 5.00
CA LEU A 63 12.33 -12.28 4.45
C LEU A 63 11.83 -13.67 4.00
N ALA A 64 10.66 -14.13 4.45
CA ALA A 64 10.05 -15.34 3.93
C ALA A 64 9.68 -15.23 2.44
N PHE A 65 9.41 -14.02 1.94
CA PHE A 65 9.06 -13.75 0.53
C PHE A 65 10.27 -13.64 -0.42
N THR A 66 11.45 -14.15 -0.04
CA THR A 66 12.69 -14.04 -0.84
C THR A 66 12.56 -14.54 -2.29
N GLY A 67 11.68 -15.51 -2.56
CA GLY A 67 11.40 -15.99 -3.92
C GLY A 67 10.45 -15.11 -4.74
N GLN A 68 9.86 -14.07 -4.14
CA GLN A 68 8.81 -13.25 -4.73
C GLN A 68 9.10 -11.77 -4.44
N GLY A 69 10.03 -11.17 -5.18
CA GLY A 69 10.52 -9.80 -4.95
C GLY A 69 9.43 -8.74 -4.81
N VAL A 70 8.32 -8.85 -5.56
CA VAL A 70 7.18 -7.93 -5.46
C VAL A 70 6.46 -8.03 -4.12
N LEU A 71 6.27 -9.25 -3.61
CA LEU A 71 5.65 -9.52 -2.32
C LEU A 71 6.58 -9.13 -1.18
N TYR A 72 7.87 -9.46 -1.30
CA TYR A 72 8.91 -9.02 -0.37
C TYR A 72 8.88 -7.50 -0.19
N SER A 73 8.96 -6.73 -1.27
CA SER A 73 8.97 -5.28 -1.19
C SER A 73 7.67 -4.69 -0.68
N PHE A 74 6.51 -5.28 -0.99
CA PHE A 74 5.23 -4.82 -0.47
C PHE A 74 5.11 -5.03 1.04
N TRP A 75 5.45 -6.22 1.54
CA TRP A 75 5.43 -6.49 2.97
C TRP A 75 6.60 -5.89 3.74
N TRP A 76 7.62 -5.39 3.03
CA TRP A 76 8.63 -4.52 3.59
C TRP A 76 8.14 -3.07 3.70
N VAL A 77 7.67 -2.46 2.61
CA VAL A 77 7.30 -1.03 2.59
C VAL A 77 5.92 -0.78 3.23
N GLY A 78 4.99 -1.73 3.13
CA GLY A 78 3.61 -1.61 3.61
C GLY A 78 3.50 -1.31 5.10
N PRO A 79 4.07 -2.13 6.00
CA PRO A 79 4.05 -1.89 7.45
C PRO A 79 4.74 -0.57 7.85
N TYR A 80 5.78 -0.18 7.10
CA TYR A 80 6.46 1.10 7.26
C TYR A 80 5.54 2.27 6.91
N ALA A 81 4.86 2.25 5.76
CA ALA A 81 3.88 3.27 5.41
C ALA A 81 2.69 3.28 6.37
N ASN A 82 2.24 2.09 6.80
CA ASN A 82 1.11 1.92 7.70
C ASN A 82 1.36 2.55 9.07
N ILE A 83 2.58 2.47 9.62
CA ILE A 83 2.88 3.10 10.91
C ILE A 83 2.81 4.63 10.83
N TYR A 84 3.30 5.26 9.75
CA TYR A 84 3.15 6.72 9.60
C TYR A 84 1.68 7.11 9.48
N HIS A 85 0.88 6.32 8.78
CA HIS A 85 -0.55 6.57 8.68
C HIS A 85 -1.26 6.41 10.03
N CYS A 86 -0.94 5.37 10.81
CA CYS A 86 -1.46 5.18 12.15
C CYS A 86 -1.02 6.31 13.09
N MET A 87 0.26 6.69 13.08
CA MET A 87 0.82 7.79 13.87
C MET A 87 0.15 9.12 13.52
N ASN A 88 -0.11 9.37 12.24
CA ASN A 88 -0.82 10.56 11.79
C ASN A 88 -2.22 10.63 12.43
N ASN A 89 -3.01 9.55 12.32
CA ASN A 89 -4.39 9.51 12.84
C ASN A 89 -4.49 9.36 14.37
N LEU A 90 -3.41 8.99 15.04
CA LEU A 90 -3.34 8.89 16.51
C LEU A 90 -2.81 10.16 17.16
N CYS A 91 -1.77 10.77 16.59
CA CYS A 91 -0.97 11.80 17.28
C CYS A 91 -0.97 13.16 16.57
N LEU A 92 -0.82 13.21 15.24
CA LEU A 92 -0.64 14.48 14.52
C LEU A 92 -1.97 15.14 14.17
N HIS A 93 -2.86 14.35 13.57
CA HIS A 93 -4.24 14.72 13.24
C HIS A 93 -5.17 13.68 13.89
N PRO A 94 -5.32 13.73 15.23
CA PRO A 94 -5.98 12.69 15.99
C PRO A 94 -7.47 12.58 15.63
N LEU A 95 -7.86 11.43 15.10
CA LEU A 95 -9.27 11.02 14.99
C LEU A 95 -9.76 10.49 16.33
N ASP A 96 -11.04 10.66 16.65
CA ASP A 96 -11.67 10.05 17.82
C ASP A 96 -13.00 9.37 17.48
N ASP A 97 -13.65 8.82 18.51
CA ASP A 97 -14.94 8.17 18.36
C ASP A 97 -16.02 9.08 17.74
N SER A 98 -16.03 10.36 18.09
CA SER A 98 -17.04 11.29 17.59
C SER A 98 -16.90 11.50 16.08
N ASP A 99 -15.66 11.60 15.58
CA ASP A 99 -15.38 11.68 14.14
C ASP A 99 -15.84 10.41 13.42
N ILE A 100 -15.54 9.24 13.99
CA ILE A 100 -15.93 7.94 13.41
C ILE A 100 -17.45 7.82 13.33
N ARG A 101 -18.18 8.17 14.38
CA ARG A 101 -19.65 8.15 14.38
C ARG A 101 -20.23 9.14 13.38
N HIS A 102 -19.63 10.32 13.26
CA HIS A 102 -20.03 11.32 12.30
C HIS A 102 -19.90 10.78 10.87
N GLU A 103 -18.75 10.19 10.52
CA GLU A 103 -18.52 9.58 9.21
C GLU A 103 -19.47 8.42 8.91
N MET A 104 -19.70 7.54 9.89
CA MET A 104 -20.68 6.45 9.77
C MET A 104 -22.09 6.98 9.48
N SER A 105 -22.47 8.08 10.13
CA SER A 105 -23.78 8.72 9.93
C SER A 105 -23.91 9.27 8.51
N LEU A 106 -22.89 9.96 8.01
CA LEU A 106 -22.86 10.50 6.64
C LEU A 106 -22.91 9.39 5.59
N GLN A 107 -22.18 8.29 5.82
CA GLN A 107 -22.19 7.16 4.90
C GLN A 107 -23.58 6.47 4.87
N SER A 108 -24.24 6.34 6.03
CA SER A 108 -25.59 5.76 6.10
C SER A 108 -26.62 6.54 5.27
N VAL A 109 -26.51 7.88 5.26
CA VAL A 109 -27.35 8.77 4.46
C VAL A 109 -27.04 8.61 2.97
N ARG A 110 -25.75 8.55 2.60
CA ARG A 110 -25.31 8.38 1.20
C ARG A 110 -25.75 7.06 0.59
N ASP A 111 -25.68 5.97 1.35
CA ASP A 111 -26.02 4.63 0.87
C ASP A 111 -27.54 4.39 0.82
N LYS A 112 -28.38 5.39 1.13
CA LYS A 112 -29.84 5.30 1.20
C LYS A 112 -30.33 4.10 2.04
N ARG A 113 -29.48 3.55 2.92
CA ARG A 113 -29.86 2.50 3.85
C ARG A 113 -30.85 3.14 4.80
N LYS A 114 -32.04 2.54 4.96
CA LYS A 114 -33.03 3.01 5.94
C LYS A 114 -32.31 3.28 7.26
N GLN A 115 -32.41 4.51 7.76
CA GLN A 115 -31.89 5.04 9.03
C GLN A 115 -32.34 4.25 10.29
N ARG A 116 -32.93 3.07 10.12
CA ARG A 116 -33.54 2.24 11.17
C ARG A 116 -32.54 1.40 11.97
N SER A 117 -31.26 1.33 11.58
CA SER A 117 -30.27 0.51 12.28
C SER A 117 -29.21 1.32 13.03
N ALA A 118 -29.66 1.82 14.18
CA ALA A 118 -28.93 2.18 15.41
C ALA A 118 -28.24 3.56 15.47
N ASP A 119 -28.87 4.48 16.23
CA ASP A 119 -28.29 5.73 16.77
C ASP A 119 -26.95 5.52 17.50
N HIS A 120 -26.67 4.28 17.91
CA HIS A 120 -25.41 3.91 18.55
C HIS A 120 -24.84 2.63 17.94
N PRO A 121 -23.95 2.73 16.93
CA PRO A 121 -23.23 1.56 16.45
C PRO A 121 -22.40 0.97 17.59
N GLY A 122 -22.51 -0.34 17.80
CA GLY A 122 -21.69 -1.05 18.79
C GLY A 122 -20.19 -0.90 18.50
N LEU A 123 -19.35 -1.07 19.54
CA LEU A 123 -17.90 -0.90 19.43
C LEU A 123 -17.29 -1.71 18.28
N PHE A 124 -17.73 -2.95 18.09
CA PHE A 124 -17.24 -3.79 16.99
C PHE A 124 -17.47 -3.18 15.61
N LYS A 125 -18.67 -2.62 15.35
CA LYS A 125 -18.98 -1.95 14.08
C LYS A 125 -18.13 -0.70 13.88
N ARG A 126 -17.92 0.06 14.95
CA ARG A 126 -17.08 1.26 14.94
C ARG A 126 -15.63 0.91 14.63
N VAL A 127 -15.06 -0.07 15.33
CA VAL A 127 -13.68 -0.55 15.08
C VAL A 127 -13.54 -1.08 13.65
N LEU A 128 -14.47 -1.90 13.15
CA LEU A 128 -14.42 -2.42 11.79
C LEU A 128 -14.50 -1.31 10.72
N PHE A 129 -15.33 -0.29 10.98
CA PHE A 129 -15.41 0.89 10.12
C PHE A 129 -14.11 1.69 10.14
N THR A 130 -13.54 1.93 11.33
CA THR A 130 -12.25 2.62 11.49
C THR A 130 -11.12 1.85 10.81
N ILE A 131 -11.07 0.53 10.92
CA ILE A 131 -10.10 -0.31 10.18
C ILE A 131 -10.26 -0.07 8.68
N SER A 132 -11.50 -0.11 8.17
CA SER A 132 -11.78 0.13 6.75
C SER A 132 -11.35 1.53 6.30
N MET A 133 -11.53 2.54 7.15
CA MET A 133 -11.07 3.91 6.90
C MET A 133 -9.54 4.02 6.90
N LEU A 134 -8.85 3.38 7.84
CA LEU A 134 -7.38 3.38 7.92
C LEU A 134 -6.72 2.64 6.74
N PHE A 135 -7.38 1.62 6.17
CA PHE A 135 -6.94 1.00 4.92
C PHE A 135 -7.20 1.88 3.68
N SER A 136 -8.02 2.93 3.81
CA SER A 136 -8.25 3.93 2.78
C SER A 136 -7.35 5.14 3.02
N PHE A 137 -6.07 5.04 2.66
CA PHE A 137 -5.08 6.12 2.82
C PHE A 137 -5.53 7.46 2.21
N ARG A 138 -6.41 7.43 1.21
CA ARG A 138 -6.94 8.62 0.51
C ARG A 138 -8.31 9.10 1.03
N GLY A 139 -8.85 8.46 2.07
CA GLY A 139 -10.13 8.85 2.67
C GLY A 139 -11.30 8.83 1.69
N ILE A 140 -11.32 7.90 0.73
CA ILE A 140 -12.32 7.92 -0.35
C ILE A 140 -13.72 7.80 0.23
N GLY A 141 -14.57 8.79 -0.06
CA GLY A 141 -15.93 8.83 0.43
C GLY A 141 -16.08 9.29 1.89
N THR A 142 -15.04 9.86 2.52
CA THR A 142 -15.12 10.48 3.85
C THR A 142 -14.97 12.00 3.76
N THR A 143 -15.13 12.73 4.87
CA THR A 143 -14.84 14.18 4.93
C THR A 143 -13.34 14.47 4.84
N HIS A 144 -12.50 13.48 5.15
CA HIS A 144 -11.04 13.54 5.07
C HIS A 144 -10.49 13.10 3.70
N GLN A 145 -11.34 13.04 2.68
CA GLN A 145 -10.91 12.68 1.33
C GLN A 145 -9.87 13.67 0.79
N VAL A 146 -8.80 13.15 0.18
CA VAL A 146 -7.79 13.99 -0.47
C VAL A 146 -8.43 14.86 -1.55
N SER A 147 -8.02 16.12 -1.63
CA SER A 147 -8.71 17.16 -2.44
C SER A 147 -8.80 16.83 -3.92
N TYR A 148 -7.85 16.08 -4.46
CA TYR A 148 -7.89 15.64 -5.84
C TYR A 148 -7.74 14.12 -5.91
N ILE A 149 -8.62 13.53 -6.73
CA ILE A 149 -8.64 12.10 -7.01
C ILE A 149 -8.65 11.97 -8.52
N PRO A 150 -7.71 11.20 -9.10
CA PRO A 150 -7.71 10.93 -10.53
C PRO A 150 -9.09 10.39 -10.98
N PRO A 151 -9.73 11.00 -11.98
CA PRO A 151 -11.04 10.56 -12.42
C PRO A 151 -10.96 9.21 -13.12
N PHE A 152 -12.07 8.47 -13.11
CA PHE A 152 -12.20 7.29 -13.99
C PHE A 152 -12.06 7.71 -15.46
N PRO A 153 -11.56 6.83 -16.33
CA PRO A 153 -11.51 7.10 -17.77
C PRO A 153 -12.90 7.41 -18.33
N GLY A 154 -12.99 8.48 -19.11
CA GLY A 154 -14.26 9.04 -19.57
C GLY A 154 -15.08 9.75 -18.48
N ARG A 155 -14.52 9.94 -17.27
CA ARG A 155 -15.16 10.55 -16.08
C ARG A 155 -16.43 9.83 -15.63
N VAL A 156 -16.60 8.56 -15.99
CA VAL A 156 -17.76 7.75 -15.65
C VAL A 156 -17.31 6.55 -14.83
N VAL A 157 -18.01 6.29 -13.71
CA VAL A 157 -17.78 5.09 -12.90
C VAL A 157 -18.17 3.86 -13.71
N PRO A 158 -17.26 2.89 -13.93
CA PRO A 158 -17.57 1.69 -14.69
C PRO A 158 -18.53 0.77 -13.94
N SER A 159 -19.29 -0.04 -14.69
CA SER A 159 -20.04 -1.15 -14.10
C SER A 159 -19.09 -2.17 -13.45
N ARG A 160 -19.60 -2.95 -12.49
CA ARG A 160 -18.80 -3.95 -11.74
C ARG A 160 -18.04 -4.90 -12.66
N ALA A 161 -18.70 -5.47 -13.66
CA ALA A 161 -18.05 -6.39 -14.61
C ALA A 161 -16.95 -5.71 -15.43
N ARG A 162 -17.22 -4.50 -15.95
CA ARG A 162 -16.24 -3.72 -16.72
C ARG A 162 -15.05 -3.29 -15.86
N PHE A 163 -15.30 -2.91 -14.61
CA PHE A 163 -14.26 -2.60 -13.63
C PHE A 163 -13.37 -3.81 -13.41
N LEU A 164 -13.94 -4.96 -13.03
CA LEU A 164 -13.18 -6.18 -12.74
C LEU A 164 -12.37 -6.64 -13.94
N LEU A 165 -12.96 -6.69 -15.14
CA LEU A 165 -12.25 -7.05 -16.37
C LEU A 165 -11.03 -6.13 -16.58
N ARG A 166 -11.24 -4.81 -16.47
CA ARG A 166 -10.16 -3.83 -16.61
C ARG A 166 -9.06 -4.02 -15.58
N GLN A 167 -9.42 -4.24 -14.30
CA GLN A 167 -8.44 -4.43 -13.24
C GLN A 167 -7.62 -5.70 -13.49
N CYS A 168 -8.26 -6.82 -13.84
CA CYS A 168 -7.56 -8.06 -14.18
C CYS A 168 -6.63 -7.90 -15.38
N SER A 169 -7.07 -7.23 -16.45
CA SER A 169 -6.21 -6.96 -17.61
C SER A 169 -5.00 -6.10 -17.26
N LEU A 170 -5.18 -5.09 -16.40
CA LEU A 170 -4.08 -4.23 -15.94
C LEU A 170 -3.12 -4.94 -14.99
N ILE A 171 -3.62 -5.82 -14.11
CA ILE A 171 -2.79 -6.68 -13.27
C ILE A 171 -1.94 -7.60 -14.15
N ALA A 172 -2.54 -8.24 -15.17
CA ALA A 172 -1.81 -9.10 -16.09
C ALA A 172 -0.72 -8.33 -16.85
N LEU A 173 -1.04 -7.13 -17.37
CA LEU A 173 -0.07 -6.27 -18.03
C LEU A 173 1.08 -5.87 -17.09
N GLN A 174 0.76 -5.49 -15.85
CA GLN A 174 1.74 -5.10 -14.84
C GLN A 174 2.65 -6.24 -14.43
N TYR A 175 2.08 -7.44 -14.29
CA TYR A 175 2.84 -8.65 -14.06
C TYR A 175 3.83 -8.92 -15.20
N LEU A 176 3.39 -8.83 -16.45
CA LEU A 176 4.26 -9.01 -17.62
C LEU A 176 5.39 -7.97 -17.68
N ILE A 177 5.11 -6.71 -17.32
CA ILE A 177 6.15 -5.67 -17.22
C ILE A 177 7.20 -6.06 -16.17
N MET A 178 6.76 -6.50 -14.99
CA MET A 178 7.68 -6.92 -13.93
C MET A 178 8.46 -8.18 -14.29
N ASP A 179 7.82 -9.15 -14.96
CA ASP A 179 8.45 -10.38 -15.43
C ASP A 179 9.52 -10.10 -16.50
N LEU A 180 9.25 -9.18 -17.43
CA LEU A 180 10.22 -8.73 -18.43
C LEU A 180 11.43 -8.04 -17.78
N LEU A 181 11.19 -7.18 -16.79
CA LEU A 181 12.26 -6.50 -16.06
C LEU A 181 13.09 -7.48 -15.22
N ALA A 182 12.45 -8.47 -14.60
CA ALA A 182 13.11 -9.47 -13.76
C ALA A 182 13.87 -10.55 -14.56
N SER A 183 13.41 -10.87 -15.77
CA SER A 183 14.05 -11.86 -16.66
C SER A 183 15.24 -11.30 -17.44
N SER A 184 15.46 -9.98 -17.38
CA SER A 184 16.62 -9.36 -18.03
C SER A 184 17.91 -9.77 -17.31
N PRO A 185 18.91 -10.35 -18.01
CA PRO A 185 20.15 -10.73 -17.37
C PRO A 185 20.84 -9.47 -16.82
N PRO A 186 21.44 -9.55 -15.62
CA PRO A 186 22.20 -8.44 -15.10
C PRO A 186 23.33 -8.11 -16.08
N PRO A 187 23.59 -6.83 -16.36
CA PRO A 187 24.68 -6.46 -17.25
C PRO A 187 26.01 -6.91 -16.60
N PRO A 188 27.01 -7.31 -17.41
CA PRO A 188 28.24 -7.93 -16.91
C PRO A 188 29.04 -7.01 -15.97
N ASP A 189 28.82 -5.71 -16.02
CA ASP A 189 29.44 -4.69 -15.17
C ASP A 189 28.67 -4.42 -13.87
N VAL A 190 27.55 -5.11 -13.59
CA VAL A 190 26.70 -4.81 -12.41
C VAL A 190 27.49 -4.84 -11.10
N VAL A 191 28.45 -5.77 -10.99
CA VAL A 191 29.31 -5.92 -9.79
C VAL A 191 30.19 -4.69 -9.60
N ASN A 192 30.68 -4.11 -10.69
CA ASN A 192 31.50 -2.90 -10.64
C ASN A 192 30.64 -1.65 -10.43
N SER A 193 29.46 -1.59 -11.05
CA SER A 193 28.52 -0.46 -10.96
C SER A 193 27.83 -0.35 -9.60
N TRP A 194 27.72 -1.46 -8.86
CA TRP A 194 27.13 -1.52 -7.50
C TRP A 194 28.11 -2.05 -6.45
N ALA A 195 29.40 -1.84 -6.65
CA ALA A 195 30.44 -2.20 -5.70
C ALA A 195 30.26 -1.48 -4.34
N TYR A 196 30.76 -2.09 -3.27
CA TYR A 196 30.73 -1.50 -1.93
C TYR A 196 31.34 -0.10 -1.91
N GLY A 197 30.69 0.85 -1.25
CA GLY A 197 31.11 2.25 -1.18
C GLY A 197 30.59 3.11 -2.34
N LYS A 198 30.16 2.50 -3.46
CA LYS A 198 29.51 3.25 -4.53
C LYS A 198 28.14 3.78 -4.15
N GLU A 199 27.50 3.30 -3.08
CA GLU A 199 26.29 3.92 -2.52
C GLU A 199 26.55 5.37 -2.06
N TRP A 200 27.80 5.69 -1.70
CA TRP A 200 28.27 6.97 -1.19
C TRP A 200 29.02 7.82 -2.23
N LEU A 201 28.59 7.84 -3.51
CA LEU A 201 29.32 8.51 -4.62
C LEU A 201 29.93 9.87 -4.27
N TRP A 202 29.19 10.71 -3.54
CA TRP A 202 29.56 12.09 -3.21
C TRP A 202 30.36 12.23 -1.91
N ILE A 203 30.44 11.18 -1.10
CA ILE A 203 31.17 11.19 0.17
C ILE A 203 32.49 10.47 -0.05
N ARG A 204 33.51 11.24 -0.45
CA ARG A 204 34.86 10.74 -0.77
C ARG A 204 35.49 9.90 0.36
N ALA A 205 35.15 10.19 1.62
CA ALA A 205 35.63 9.42 2.76
C ALA A 205 35.07 7.99 2.83
N LEU A 206 33.91 7.75 2.21
CA LEU A 206 33.18 6.48 2.24
C LEU A 206 33.15 5.77 0.87
N ASN A 207 33.46 6.50 -0.22
CA ASN A 207 33.58 5.94 -1.56
C ASN A 207 35.06 5.78 -1.95
N PRO A 208 35.60 4.55 -1.92
CA PRO A 208 36.97 4.28 -2.32
C PRO A 208 37.17 4.30 -3.85
N HIS A 209 36.09 4.37 -4.63
CA HIS A 209 36.11 4.30 -6.09
C HIS A 209 36.00 5.67 -6.75
N PRO A 210 36.70 5.92 -7.88
CA PRO A 210 36.47 7.12 -8.67
C PRO A 210 35.04 7.11 -9.22
N VAL A 211 34.36 8.26 -9.18
CA VAL A 211 33.02 8.42 -9.75
C VAL A 211 33.15 8.47 -11.27
N THR A 212 32.55 7.51 -11.96
CA THR A 212 32.56 7.46 -13.43
C THR A 212 31.28 8.04 -14.03
N LEU A 213 31.31 8.38 -15.33
CA LEU A 213 30.10 8.79 -16.05
C LEU A 213 29.06 7.65 -16.12
N ASP A 214 29.53 6.40 -16.19
CA ASP A 214 28.66 5.23 -16.18
C ASP A 214 27.94 5.05 -14.85
N ASP A 215 28.59 5.37 -13.71
CA ASP A 215 27.94 5.37 -12.40
C ASP A 215 26.79 6.38 -12.34
N LEU A 216 27.02 7.58 -12.88
CA LEU A 216 26.00 8.64 -12.94
C LEU A 216 24.85 8.25 -13.88
N ARG A 217 25.16 7.65 -15.03
CA ARG A 217 24.17 7.15 -15.99
C ARG A 217 23.33 6.04 -15.39
N ASN A 218 23.96 5.05 -14.76
CA ASN A 218 23.30 3.91 -14.14
C ASN A 218 22.41 4.37 -12.98
N ARG A 219 22.83 5.37 -12.20
CA ARG A 219 21.96 5.97 -11.18
C ARG A 219 20.81 6.74 -11.77
N LEU A 220 21.01 7.54 -12.81
CA LEU A 220 19.92 8.26 -13.45
C LEU A 220 18.88 7.28 -13.99
N ILE A 221 19.31 6.27 -14.75
CA ILE A 221 18.43 5.23 -15.30
C ILE A 221 17.76 4.44 -14.16
N GLY A 222 18.53 3.94 -13.20
CA GLY A 222 18.01 3.16 -12.08
C GLY A 222 17.02 3.95 -11.24
N CYS A 223 17.32 5.20 -10.86
CA CYS A 223 16.42 6.05 -10.09
C CYS A 223 15.15 6.39 -10.88
N THR A 224 15.26 6.78 -12.15
CA THR A 224 14.09 7.10 -12.98
C THR A 224 13.22 5.87 -13.23
N MET A 225 13.80 4.75 -13.62
CA MET A 225 13.07 3.49 -13.82
C MET A 225 12.40 3.04 -12.52
N ASN A 226 13.11 3.12 -11.39
CA ASN A 226 12.57 2.73 -10.10
C ASN A 226 11.38 3.60 -9.68
N TRP A 227 11.45 4.91 -9.86
CA TRP A 227 10.37 5.81 -9.45
C TRP A 227 9.18 5.83 -10.42
N TYR A 228 9.42 5.87 -11.73
CA TYR A 228 8.35 6.07 -12.71
C TYR A 228 7.68 4.77 -13.14
N ILE A 229 8.42 3.66 -13.19
CA ILE A 229 7.91 2.39 -13.69
C ILE A 229 7.73 1.41 -12.53
N VAL A 230 8.83 0.97 -11.92
CA VAL A 230 8.82 -0.14 -10.96
C VAL A 230 7.98 0.21 -9.73
N GLY A 231 8.27 1.34 -9.07
CA GLY A 231 7.55 1.79 -7.87
C GLY A 231 6.06 2.06 -8.13
N ARG A 232 5.73 2.65 -9.28
CA ARG A 232 4.33 2.85 -9.70
C ARG A 232 3.63 1.51 -9.89
N VAL A 233 4.20 0.60 -10.68
CA VAL A 233 3.63 -0.72 -10.98
C VAL A 233 3.46 -1.54 -9.70
N MET A 234 4.47 -1.52 -8.82
CA MET A 234 4.43 -2.25 -7.55
C MET A 234 3.35 -1.74 -6.60
N ASN A 235 3.13 -0.43 -6.48
CA ASN A 235 2.05 0.09 -5.65
C ASN A 235 0.68 -0.13 -6.29
N ASP A 236 0.59 0.09 -7.60
CA ASP A 236 -0.67 -0.01 -8.32
C ASP A 236 -1.17 -1.46 -8.40
N ILE A 237 -0.29 -2.46 -8.59
CA ILE A 237 -0.72 -3.87 -8.69
C ILE A 237 -1.44 -4.34 -7.42
N TRP A 238 -0.94 -4.00 -6.23
CA TRP A 238 -1.59 -4.36 -4.96
C TRP A 238 -2.92 -3.64 -4.77
N TYR A 239 -2.96 -2.34 -5.09
CA TYR A 239 -4.20 -1.59 -5.10
C TYR A 239 -5.26 -2.26 -6.00
N ARG A 240 -4.86 -2.72 -7.19
CA ARG A 240 -5.75 -3.43 -8.12
C ARG A 240 -6.16 -4.80 -7.60
N VAL A 241 -5.23 -5.59 -7.07
CA VAL A 241 -5.51 -6.92 -6.49
C VAL A 241 -6.55 -6.80 -5.39
N PHE A 242 -6.38 -5.87 -4.44
CA PHE A 242 -7.39 -5.63 -3.41
C PHE A 242 -8.71 -5.14 -4.03
N SER A 243 -8.67 -4.23 -5.01
CA SER A 243 -9.90 -3.80 -5.68
C SER A 243 -10.67 -4.96 -6.32
N VAL A 244 -9.98 -5.92 -6.94
CA VAL A 244 -10.60 -7.11 -7.54
C VAL A 244 -11.19 -8.02 -6.46
N ILE A 245 -10.48 -8.25 -5.36
CA ILE A 245 -10.97 -9.08 -4.25
C ILE A 245 -12.20 -8.42 -3.61
N PHE A 246 -12.11 -7.16 -3.19
CA PHE A 246 -13.18 -6.49 -2.46
C PHE A 246 -14.40 -6.18 -3.34
N VAL A 247 -14.22 -5.74 -4.60
CA VAL A 247 -15.33 -5.53 -5.54
C VAL A 247 -15.86 -6.87 -6.07
N GLY A 248 -15.00 -7.86 -6.24
CA GLY A 248 -15.37 -9.22 -6.65
C GLY A 248 -16.23 -9.93 -5.62
N LEU A 249 -15.95 -9.76 -4.33
CA LEU A 249 -16.76 -10.28 -3.23
C LEU A 249 -18.01 -9.42 -2.93
N GLY A 250 -18.14 -8.24 -3.54
CA GLY A 250 -19.27 -7.34 -3.30
C GLY A 250 -19.20 -6.60 -1.96
N ILE A 251 -18.03 -6.59 -1.32
CA ILE A 251 -17.76 -5.86 -0.08
C ILE A 251 -17.67 -4.35 -0.36
N SER A 252 -17.19 -3.98 -1.56
CA SER A 252 -17.04 -2.59 -1.99
C SER A 252 -17.54 -2.38 -3.42
N GLU A 253 -17.84 -1.13 -3.75
CA GLU A 253 -18.28 -0.70 -5.08
C GLU A 253 -17.11 -0.15 -5.91
N PRO A 254 -17.16 -0.22 -7.26
CA PRO A 254 -16.14 0.36 -8.12
C PRO A 254 -15.83 1.84 -7.82
N LYS A 255 -16.83 2.64 -7.42
CA LYS A 255 -16.66 4.06 -7.09
C LYS A 255 -15.69 4.32 -5.94
N GLN A 256 -15.54 3.35 -5.04
CA GLN A 256 -14.63 3.42 -3.89
C GLN A 256 -13.18 3.11 -4.28
N TRP A 257 -12.95 2.68 -5.53
CA TRP A 257 -11.62 2.33 -6.04
C TRP A 257 -11.23 3.18 -7.26
N PRO A 258 -11.15 4.52 -7.13
CA PRO A 258 -10.68 5.39 -8.19
C PRO A 258 -9.20 5.11 -8.53
N PRO A 259 -8.75 5.37 -9.77
CA PRO A 259 -7.35 5.16 -10.15
C PRO A 259 -6.36 5.73 -9.12
N LEU A 260 -5.32 4.95 -8.79
CA LEU A 260 -4.34 5.34 -7.78
C LEU A 260 -3.51 6.55 -8.25
N TYR A 261 -3.16 6.56 -9.53
CA TYR A 261 -2.34 7.58 -10.17
C TYR A 261 -3.08 8.23 -11.34
N GLY A 262 -2.77 9.49 -11.60
CA GLY A 262 -3.18 10.23 -12.79
C GLY A 262 -2.46 9.80 -14.08
N HIS A 263 -2.68 10.56 -15.15
CA HIS A 263 -1.96 10.38 -16.40
C HIS A 263 -0.51 10.85 -16.25
N TYR A 264 0.43 10.22 -16.98
CA TYR A 264 1.82 10.67 -17.00
C TYR A 264 1.98 12.10 -17.54
N CYS A 265 1.04 12.56 -18.36
CA CYS A 265 1.01 13.94 -18.86
C CYS A 265 0.67 14.96 -17.77
N ASP A 266 0.06 14.53 -16.66
CA ASP A 266 -0.37 15.41 -15.56
C ASP A 266 0.70 15.51 -14.45
N THR A 267 1.97 15.27 -14.79
CA THR A 267 3.11 15.28 -13.86
C THR A 267 3.66 16.66 -13.55
N SER A 268 3.10 17.72 -14.14
CA SER A 268 3.50 19.11 -13.87
C SER A 268 3.20 19.57 -12.45
N THR A 269 2.31 18.86 -11.73
CA THR A 269 2.04 19.07 -10.30
C THR A 269 1.98 17.75 -9.56
N LEU A 270 2.46 17.72 -8.31
CA LEU A 270 2.33 16.53 -7.46
C LEU A 270 0.86 16.09 -7.32
N ARG A 271 -0.04 17.07 -7.18
CA ARG A 271 -1.48 16.86 -7.07
C ARG A 271 -2.04 16.16 -8.32
N GLY A 272 -1.70 16.63 -9.52
CA GLY A 272 -2.19 16.05 -10.78
C GLY A 272 -1.84 14.57 -10.96
N TYR A 273 -0.64 14.16 -10.53
CA TYR A 273 -0.19 12.78 -10.67
C TYR A 273 -0.57 11.88 -9.49
N PHE A 274 -0.38 12.33 -8.25
CA PHE A 274 -0.54 11.50 -7.04
C PHE A 274 -1.91 11.58 -6.39
N GLY A 275 -2.69 12.65 -6.64
CA GLY A 275 -3.86 12.96 -5.81
C GLY A 275 -3.61 14.16 -4.93
#